data_AF-A0A1Y3QCP9-F1
#
_entry.id   AF-A0A1Y3QCP9-F1
#
_cell.length_a   1.000
_cell.length_b   1.000
_cell.length_c   1.000
_cell.angle_alpha   90.00
_cell.angle_beta   90.00
_cell.angle_gamma   90.00
#
_symmetry.space_group_name_H-M   'P 1'
#
loop_
_entity.id
_entity.type
_entity.pdbx_description
1 polymer ?
#
loop_
_entity_poly.entity_id
_entity_poly.type
_entity_poly.pdbx_seq_one_letter_code
_entity_poly.pdbx_strand_id
1 'polypeptide(L)'
;MATSQRVLEAMIQLGSLDKTPAELQEAITVRFSRDTRLLTITASAQSPHEAQQLARLSFEALKGELINHAQERLGQLLTAAERDLQVELIRFRGHPVVKQL
;
A
#
# COMPACT_ATOMS: atom_id res chain seq x y z
N MET A 1 -9.71 6.60 4.68
CA MET A 1 -9.59 6.04 6.04
C MET A 1 -9.06 4.59 6.08
N ALA A 2 -9.07 3.82 4.97
CA ALA A 2 -8.59 2.43 4.96
C ALA A 2 -7.08 2.23 5.23
N THR A 3 -6.22 3.20 4.86
CA THR A 3 -4.76 3.06 4.99
C THR A 3 -4.29 3.07 6.45
N SER A 4 -4.99 3.79 7.34
CA SER A 4 -4.63 3.86 8.76
C SER A 4 -4.82 2.51 9.45
N GLN A 5 -5.88 1.77 9.11
CA GLN A 5 -6.25 0.54 9.78
C GLN A 5 -5.36 -0.64 9.39
N ARG A 6 -4.98 -0.75 8.12
CA ARG A 6 -4.04 -1.80 7.68
C ARG A 6 -2.64 -1.62 8.24
N VAL A 7 -2.17 -0.36 8.38
CA VAL A 7 -0.89 -0.07 9.02
C VAL A 7 -0.91 -0.49 10.48
N LEU A 8 -2.01 -0.24 11.19
CA LEU A 8 -2.22 -0.71 12.56
C LEU A 8 -2.18 -2.25 12.66
N GLU A 9 -2.88 -2.94 11.78
CA GLU A 9 -2.88 -4.42 11.71
C GLU A 9 -1.48 -4.97 11.42
N ALA A 10 -0.77 -4.40 10.45
CA ALA A 10 0.61 -4.77 10.13
C ALA A 10 1.56 -4.50 11.30
N MET A 11 1.41 -3.39 12.03
CA MET A 11 2.20 -3.11 13.23
C MET A 11 2.01 -4.18 14.32
N ILE A 12 0.77 -4.60 14.56
CA ILE A 12 0.44 -5.66 15.53
C ILE A 12 1.06 -7.00 15.11
N GLN A 13 1.12 -7.28 13.80
CA GLN A 13 1.80 -8.48 13.29
C GLN A 13 3.33 -8.41 13.42
N LEU A 14 3.91 -7.22 13.26
CA LEU A 14 5.35 -6.99 13.32
C LEU A 14 5.91 -6.98 14.75
N GLY A 15 5.07 -6.89 15.78
CA GLY A 15 5.50 -7.01 17.17
C GLY A 15 4.33 -7.19 18.13
N SER A 16 4.57 -7.96 19.19
CA SER A 16 3.65 -8.12 20.33
C SER A 16 3.60 -6.81 21.13
N LEU A 17 2.96 -5.78 20.58
CA LEU A 17 2.71 -4.54 21.30
C LEU A 17 1.65 -4.80 22.36
N ASP A 18 1.96 -4.50 23.62
CA ASP A 18 0.99 -4.50 24.73
C ASP A 18 0.06 -3.27 24.66
N LYS A 19 -0.45 -2.96 23.46
CA LYS A 19 -1.38 -1.86 23.20
C LYS A 19 -2.50 -2.32 22.30
N THR A 20 -3.70 -1.86 22.62
CA THR A 20 -4.87 -2.03 21.78
C THR A 20 -4.75 -1.20 20.51
N PRO A 21 -5.48 -1.56 19.43
CA PRO A 21 -5.51 -0.76 18.20
C PRO A 21 -5.93 0.69 18.43
N ALA A 22 -6.85 0.95 19.37
CA ALA A 22 -7.31 2.29 19.70
C ALA A 22 -6.20 3.14 20.33
N GLU A 23 -5.46 2.58 21.29
CA GLU A 23 -4.32 3.27 21.93
C GLU A 23 -3.21 3.57 20.92
N LEU A 24 -2.94 2.66 19.99
CA LEU A 24 -1.98 2.89 18.92
C LEU A 24 -2.43 3.99 17.96
N GLN A 25 -3.73 4.06 17.66
CA GLN A 25 -4.30 5.07 16.77
C GLN A 25 -4.22 6.48 17.37
N GLU A 26 -4.37 6.61 18.69
CA GLU A 26 -4.17 7.87 19.40
C GLU A 26 -2.69 8.24 19.56
N ALA A 27 -1.83 7.22 19.74
CA ALA A 27 -0.40 7.42 19.94
C ALA A 27 0.36 7.81 18.67
N ILE A 28 -0.17 7.51 17.47
CA ILE A 28 0.55 7.66 16.20
C ILE A 28 -0.17 8.65 15.29
N THR A 29 0.55 9.70 14.87
CA THR A 29 0.09 10.64 13.85
C THR A 29 1.00 10.56 12.63
N VAL A 30 0.40 10.35 11.46
CA VAL A 30 1.11 10.34 10.17
C VAL A 30 0.68 11.54 9.34
N ARG A 31 1.65 12.35 8.93
CA ARG A 31 1.44 13.50 8.04
C ARG A 31 2.29 13.34 6.79
N PHE A 32 1.68 13.55 5.63
CA PHE A 32 2.37 13.59 4.35
C PHE A 32 2.31 15.00 3.77
N SER A 33 3.47 15.57 3.48
CA SER A 33 3.61 16.83 2.76
C SER A 33 3.90 16.52 1.29
N ARG A 34 2.99 16.93 0.39
CA ARG A 34 3.17 16.76 -1.06
C ARG A 34 4.27 17.66 -1.60
N ASP A 35 4.36 18.89 -1.10
CA ASP A 35 5.30 19.90 -1.60
C ASP A 35 6.74 19.49 -1.35
N THR A 36 7.03 18.93 -0.17
CA THR A 36 8.37 18.48 0.21
C THR A 36 8.60 16.99 0.03
N ARG A 37 7.57 16.24 -0.40
CA ARG A 37 7.56 14.76 -0.48
C ARG A 37 8.01 14.08 0.81
N LEU A 38 7.80 14.75 1.95
CA LEU A 38 8.18 14.24 3.26
C LEU A 38 6.99 13.55 3.93
N LEU A 39 7.25 12.35 4.42
CA LEU A 39 6.38 11.65 5.34
C LEU A 39 6.91 11.83 6.76
N THR A 40 6.09 12.34 7.65
CA THR A 40 6.40 12.52 9.07
C THR A 40 5.52 11.60 9.89
N ILE A 41 6.15 10.74 10.69
CA ILE A 41 5.49 9.88 11.67
C ILE A 41 5.85 10.43 13.04
N THR A 42 4.84 10.78 13.83
CA THR A 42 4.97 11.20 15.21
C THR A 42 4.37 10.13 16.10
N ALA A 43 5.13 9.66 17.08
CA ALA A 43 4.67 8.69 18.06
C ALA A 43 4.78 9.27 19.48
N SER A 44 3.74 9.06 20.28
CA SER A 44 3.66 9.49 21.67
C SER A 44 3.61 8.27 22.59
N ALA A 45 4.43 8.27 23.64
CA ALA A 45 4.54 7.17 24.58
C ALA A 45 5.01 7.66 25.95
N GLN A 46 5.00 6.78 26.97
CA GLN A 46 5.42 7.15 28.32
C GLN A 46 6.94 7.27 28.45
N SER A 47 7.70 6.63 27.54
CA SER A 47 9.16 6.72 27.50
C SER A 47 9.68 7.07 26.09
N PRO A 48 10.85 7.74 25.98
CA PRO A 48 11.47 8.02 24.69
C PRO A 48 11.79 6.75 23.88
N HIS A 49 12.21 5.68 24.57
CA HIS A 49 12.51 4.40 23.94
C HIS A 49 11.26 3.78 23.30
N GLU A 50 10.14 3.76 24.03
CA GLU A 50 8.86 3.24 23.53
C GLU A 50 8.35 4.08 22.35
N ALA A 51 8.44 5.42 22.42
CA ALA A 51 8.04 6.30 21.32
C ALA A 51 8.88 6.05 20.05
N GLN A 52 10.20 5.87 20.22
CA GLN A 52 11.08 5.54 19.11
C GLN A 52 10.74 4.17 18.50
N GLN A 53 10.47 3.16 19.33
CA GLN A 53 10.07 1.84 18.87
C GLN A 53 8.73 1.87 18.11
N LEU A 54 7.74 2.60 18.63
CA LEU A 54 6.45 2.81 17.97
C LEU A 54 6.64 3.46 16.60
N ALA A 55 7.39 4.56 16.53
CA ALA A 55 7.66 5.24 15.26
C ALA A 55 8.35 4.34 14.24
N ARG A 56 9.32 3.53 14.67
CA ARG A 56 10.02 2.57 13.80
C ARG A 56 9.07 1.48 13.29
N LEU A 57 8.26 0.89 14.16
CA LEU A 57 7.28 -0.13 13.77
C LEU A 57 6.23 0.43 12.81
N SER A 58 5.73 1.66 13.06
CA SER A 58 4.82 2.34 12.14
C SER A 58 5.44 2.57 10.77
N PHE A 59 6.71 2.96 10.71
CA PHE A 59 7.41 3.15 9.46
C PHE A 59 7.53 1.85 8.67
N GLU A 60 7.95 0.76 9.31
CA GLU A 60 8.08 -0.55 8.64
C GLU A 60 6.72 -1.08 8.17
N ALA A 61 5.68 -0.96 8.99
CA ALA A 61 4.31 -1.35 8.63
C ALA A 61 3.80 -0.57 7.42
N LEU A 62 3.97 0.76 7.42
CA LEU A 62 3.56 1.60 6.31
C LEU A 62 4.34 1.29 5.03
N LYS A 63 5.65 1.03 5.14
CA LYS A 63 6.47 0.62 4.01
C LYS A 63 5.97 -0.69 3.40
N GLY A 64 5.66 -1.68 4.24
CA GLY A 64 5.07 -2.95 3.80
C GLY A 64 3.74 -2.74 3.07
N GLU A 65 2.84 -1.94 3.65
CA GLU A 65 1.55 -1.62 3.03
C GLU A 65 1.68 -0.90 1.70
N LEU A 66 2.62 0.04 1.56
CA LEU A 66 2.86 0.73 0.30
C LEU A 66 3.38 -0.20 -0.79
N ILE A 67 4.25 -1.16 -0.43
CA ILE A 67 4.74 -2.18 -1.36
C ILE A 67 3.60 -3.09 -1.81
N ASN A 68 2.79 -3.59 -0.86
CA ASN A 68 1.64 -4.44 -1.16
C ASN A 68 0.64 -3.71 -2.07
N HIS A 69 0.33 -2.45 -1.75
CA HIS A 69 -0.58 -1.64 -2.57
C HIS A 69 -0.04 -1.39 -3.99
N ALA A 70 1.27 -1.15 -4.12
CA ALA A 70 1.91 -1.00 -5.43
C ALA A 70 1.82 -2.31 -6.24
N GLN A 71 2.07 -3.46 -5.60
CA GLN A 71 1.96 -4.77 -6.23
C GLN A 71 0.53 -5.10 -6.67
N GLU A 72 -0.47 -4.87 -5.80
CA GLU A 72 -1.88 -5.03 -6.14
C GLU A 72 -2.26 -4.21 -7.37
N ARG A 73 -1.84 -2.94 -7.39
CA ARG A 73 -2.16 -2.02 -8.48
C ARG A 73 -1.46 -2.39 -9.79
N LEU A 74 -0.21 -2.83 -9.72
CA LEU A 74 0.50 -3.35 -10.89
C LEU A 74 -0.16 -4.62 -11.43
N GLY A 75 -0.58 -5.54 -10.56
CA GLY A 75 -1.32 -6.74 -10.95
C GLY A 75 -2.63 -6.40 -11.67
N GLN A 76 -3.41 -5.45 -11.15
CA GLN A 76 -4.65 -5.00 -11.79
C GLN A 76 -4.42 -4.40 -13.18
N LEU A 77 -3.38 -3.57 -13.34
CA LEU A 77 -3.02 -2.98 -14.63
C LEU A 77 -2.58 -4.05 -15.63
N LEU A 78 -1.79 -5.04 -15.18
CA LEU A 78 -1.36 -6.15 -16.02
C LEU A 78 -2.55 -6.98 -16.50
N THR A 79 -3.47 -7.36 -15.60
CA THR A 79 -4.68 -8.10 -15.96
C THR A 79 -5.57 -7.31 -16.95
N ALA A 80 -5.65 -5.99 -16.80
CA ALA A 80 -6.38 -5.15 -17.76
C ALA A 80 -5.70 -5.16 -19.14
N ALA A 81 -4.38 -4.96 -19.18
CA ALA A 81 -3.61 -4.99 -20.42
C ALA A 81 -3.68 -6.35 -21.14
N GLU A 82 -3.67 -7.46 -20.39
CA GLU A 82 -3.84 -8.81 -20.94
C GLU A 82 -5.23 -9.01 -21.58
N ARG A 83 -6.28 -8.49 -20.95
CA ARG A 83 -7.63 -8.52 -21.53
C ARG A 83 -7.73 -7.69 -22.79
N ASP A 84 -7.18 -6.49 -22.78
CA ASP A 84 -7.18 -5.60 -23.96
C ASP A 84 -6.45 -6.26 -25.13
N LEU A 85 -5.31 -6.90 -24.86
CA LEU A 85 -4.55 -7.66 -25.85
C LEU A 85 -5.35 -8.85 -26.41
N GLN A 86 -6.09 -9.59 -25.55
CA GLN A 86 -6.95 -10.69 -26.01
C GLN A 86 -8.09 -10.19 -26.90
N VAL A 87 -8.73 -9.07 -26.54
CA VAL A 87 -9.79 -8.45 -27.36
C VAL A 87 -9.24 -8.02 -28.72
N GLU A 88 -8.04 -7.46 -28.75
CA GLU A 88 -7.38 -7.04 -29.99
C GLU A 88 -7.01 -8.23 -30.87
N LEU A 89 -6.44 -9.31 -30.30
CA LEU A 89 -6.12 -10.55 -31.03
C LEU A 89 -7.36 -11.21 -31.66
N ILE A 90 -8.51 -11.17 -30.98
CA ILE A 90 -9.78 -11.68 -31.51
C ILE A 90 -10.24 -10.83 -32.70
N ARG A 91 -10.12 -9.50 -32.62
CA ARG A 91 -10.43 -8.60 -33.75
C ARG A 91 -9.54 -8.88 -34.96
N PHE A 92 -8.24 -9.07 -34.76
CA PHE A 92 -7.32 -9.39 -35.86
C PHE A 92 -7.59 -10.76 -36.50
N ARG A 93 -8.00 -11.77 -35.73
CA ARG A 93 -8.38 -13.10 -36.27
C ARG A 93 -9.76 -13.13 -36.93
N GLY A 94 -10.61 -12.13 -36.68
CA GLY A 94 -11.94 -12.00 -37.28
C GLY A 94 -11.96 -11.30 -38.66
N HIS A 95 -10.84 -10.73 -39.11
CA HIS A 95 -10.73 -10.17 -40.46
C HIS A 95 -10.26 -11.25 -41.44
N PRO A 96 -11.08 -11.68 -42.42
CA PRO A 96 -10.55 -12.46 -43.52
C PRO A 96 -9.56 -11.59 -44.28
N VAL A 97 -8.32 -12.05 -44.38
CA VAL A 97 -7.33 -11.48 -45.28
C VAL A 97 -7.87 -11.70 -46.70
N VAL A 98 -8.59 -10.70 -47.23
CA VAL A 98 -8.92 -10.64 -48.65
C VAL A 98 -7.59 -10.42 -49.36
N LYS A 99 -6.91 -11.51 -49.72
CA LYS A 99 -5.86 -11.48 -50.73
C LYS A 99 -6.55 -11.13 -52.04
N GLN A 100 -6.50 -9.86 -52.43
CA GLN A 100 -6.70 -9.50 -53.83
C GLN A 100 -5.49 -10.05 -54.60
N LEU A 101 -5.73 -11.08 -55.39
CA LEU A 101 -4.89 -11.52 -56.51
C LEU A 101 -5.67 -11.20 -57.79
#